data_AF-A0A1E3UAU1-F1
#
_entry.id   AF-A0A1E3UAU1-F1
#
_cell.length_a   1.000
_cell.length_b   1.000
_cell.length_c   1.000
_cell.angle_alpha   90.00
_cell.angle_beta   90.00
_cell.angle_gamma   90.00
#
_symmetry.space_group_name_H-M   'P 1'
#
loop_
_entity.id
_entity.type
_entity.pdbx_description
1 polymer ?
#
loop_
_entity_poly.entity_id
_entity_poly.type
_entity_poly.pdbx_seq_one_letter_code
_entity_poly.pdbx_strand_id
1 'polypeptide(L)'
;MIKAVKYLYWGISWGCTFFVLICLVLYLMGGSAYLEQIMEQFPKQALGSVIVGIACGSTSIVYTMEKLSRSLQILIHFTVGLGVYFLTALYLEWIPRQLSWSLAAFFAVGILSFIVIWALFYLYNKNEAQKWNQRLKELEKEGREV
;
A
#
# COMPACT_ATOMS: atom_id res chain seq x y z
N MET A 1 19.06 -5.81 9.59
CA MET A 1 18.93 -4.34 9.74
C MET A 1 18.66 -3.65 8.39
N ILE A 2 19.49 -3.85 7.36
CA ILE A 2 19.37 -3.17 6.04
C ILE A 2 18.00 -3.39 5.37
N LYS A 3 17.44 -4.61 5.39
CA LYS A 3 16.14 -4.92 4.78
C LYS A 3 14.98 -4.14 5.44
N ALA A 4 14.94 -4.08 6.76
CA ALA A 4 13.87 -3.40 7.49
C ALA A 4 13.88 -1.88 7.23
N VAL A 5 15.07 -1.28 7.21
CA VAL A 5 15.26 0.14 6.87
C VAL A 5 14.80 0.44 5.44
N LYS A 6 15.10 -0.45 4.48
CA LYS A 6 14.59 -0.32 3.11
C LYS A 6 13.05 -0.30 3.10
N TYR A 7 12.39 -1.28 3.68
CA TYR A 7 10.92 -1.34 3.67
C TYR A 7 10.25 -0.17 4.40
N LEU A 8 10.90 0.36 5.45
CA LEU A 8 10.46 1.59 6.11
C LEU A 8 10.48 2.79 5.15
N TYR A 9 11.59 3.04 4.46
CA TYR A 9 11.69 4.15 3.49
C TYR A 9 10.70 4.00 2.33
N TRP A 10 10.52 2.77 1.83
CA TRP A 10 9.49 2.49 0.82
C TRP A 10 8.08 2.81 1.35
N GLY A 11 7.79 2.46 2.60
CA GLY A 11 6.51 2.79 3.24
C GLY A 11 6.26 4.29 3.36
N ILE A 12 7.26 5.06 3.83
CA ILE A 12 7.18 6.53 3.89
C ILE A 12 6.92 7.11 2.50
N SER A 13 7.68 6.66 1.50
CA SER A 13 7.54 7.13 0.12
C SER A 13 6.14 6.85 -0.45
N TRP A 14 5.60 5.66 -0.24
CA TRP A 14 4.23 5.33 -0.67
C TRP A 14 3.18 6.14 0.07
N GLY A 15 3.33 6.34 1.39
CA GLY A 15 2.41 7.18 2.17
C GLY A 15 2.33 8.61 1.62
N CYS A 16 3.49 9.23 1.37
CA CYS A 16 3.55 10.57 0.74
C CYS A 16 2.97 10.57 -0.67
N THR A 17 3.29 9.56 -1.49
CA THR A 17 2.82 9.47 -2.88
C THR A 17 1.31 9.36 -2.95
N PHE A 18 0.71 8.43 -2.20
CA PHE A 18 -0.75 8.26 -2.19
C PHE A 18 -1.47 9.47 -1.61
N PHE A 19 -0.89 10.15 -0.61
CA PHE A 19 -1.44 11.39 -0.10
C PHE A 19 -1.54 12.47 -1.19
N VAL A 20 -0.46 12.69 -1.94
CA VAL A 20 -0.47 13.66 -3.05
C VAL A 20 -1.46 13.24 -4.14
N LEU A 21 -1.50 11.96 -4.51
CA LEU A 21 -2.44 11.44 -5.50
C LEU A 21 -3.90 11.65 -5.07
N ILE A 22 -4.23 11.40 -3.79
CA ILE A 22 -5.56 11.64 -3.26
C ILE A 22 -5.90 13.13 -3.30
N CYS A 23 -4.99 14.01 -2.86
CA CYS A 23 -5.19 15.46 -2.96
C CYS A 23 -5.48 15.91 -4.41
N LEU A 24 -4.73 15.37 -5.39
CA LEU A 24 -4.95 15.67 -6.81
C LEU A 24 -6.33 15.18 -7.28
N VAL A 25 -6.72 13.95 -6.94
CA VAL A 25 -8.03 13.41 -7.30
C VAL A 25 -9.16 14.25 -6.70
N LEU A 26 -9.06 14.60 -5.42
CA LEU A 26 -10.07 15.43 -4.75
C LEU A 26 -10.16 16.83 -5.35
N TYR A 27 -9.03 17.44 -5.70
CA TYR A 27 -9.00 18.71 -6.42
C TYR A 27 -9.66 18.63 -7.79
N LEU A 28 -9.41 17.56 -8.56
CA LEU A 28 -10.04 17.35 -9.85
C LEU A 28 -11.56 17.12 -9.75
N MET A 29 -12.04 16.57 -8.64
CA MET A 29 -13.46 16.29 -8.42
C MET A 29 -14.26 17.52 -7.95
N GLY A 30 -13.66 18.39 -7.12
CA GLY A 30 -14.40 19.46 -6.44
C GLY A 30 -13.65 20.76 -6.22
N GLY A 31 -12.50 20.94 -6.87
CA GLY A 31 -11.70 22.17 -6.83
C GLY A 31 -11.02 22.42 -5.48
N SER A 32 -10.75 23.69 -5.18
CA SER A 32 -10.01 24.09 -3.98
C SER A 32 -10.73 23.79 -2.67
N ALA A 33 -12.07 23.76 -2.66
CA ALA A 33 -12.87 23.53 -1.46
C ALA A 33 -12.55 22.18 -0.78
N TYR A 34 -12.27 21.13 -1.56
CA TYR A 34 -11.87 19.84 -1.01
C TYR A 34 -10.45 19.84 -0.44
N LEU A 35 -9.55 20.65 -1.01
CA LEU A 35 -8.19 20.81 -0.48
C LEU A 35 -8.20 21.62 0.82
N GLU A 36 -9.03 22.67 0.92
CA GLU A 36 -9.16 23.49 2.12
C GLU A 36 -9.45 22.63 3.36
N GLN A 37 -10.37 21.66 3.24
CA GLN A 37 -10.67 20.72 4.33
C GLN A 37 -9.44 19.89 4.78
N ILE A 38 -8.58 19.49 3.85
CA ILE A 38 -7.33 18.79 4.17
C ILE A 38 -6.33 19.77 4.79
N MET A 39 -6.28 21.01 4.29
CA MET A 39 -5.32 22.02 4.73
C MET A 39 -5.55 22.46 6.18
N GLU A 40 -6.80 22.46 6.67
CA GLU A 40 -7.13 22.78 8.07
C GLU A 40 -6.33 21.95 9.08
N GLN A 41 -6.05 20.69 8.76
CA GLN A 41 -5.27 19.79 9.62
C GLN A 41 -4.11 19.12 8.86
N PHE A 42 -3.50 19.85 7.92
CA PHE A 42 -2.50 19.30 7.00
C PHE A 42 -1.42 18.43 7.67
N PRO A 43 -0.76 18.85 8.77
CA PRO A 43 0.29 18.04 9.38
C PRO A 43 -0.23 16.68 9.88
N LYS A 44 -1.46 16.65 10.42
CA LYS A 44 -2.08 15.40 10.89
C LYS A 44 -2.46 14.49 9.73
N GLN A 45 -3.00 15.07 8.65
CA GLN A 45 -3.38 14.32 7.45
C GLN A 45 -2.16 13.71 6.75
N ALA A 46 -1.10 14.51 6.57
CA ALA A 46 0.16 14.04 6.00
C ALA A 46 0.86 13.00 6.88
N LEU A 47 0.86 13.19 8.21
CA LEU A 47 1.45 12.19 9.11
C LEU A 47 0.62 10.90 9.12
N GLY A 48 -0.72 11.00 9.08
CA GLY A 48 -1.61 9.85 8.98
C GLY A 48 -1.33 9.01 7.74
N SER A 49 -1.19 9.65 6.57
CA SER A 49 -0.86 8.93 5.34
C SER A 49 0.52 8.27 5.39
N VAL A 50 1.52 8.91 6.00
CA VAL A 50 2.85 8.34 6.23
C VAL A 50 2.77 7.12 7.16
N ILE A 51 2.02 7.20 8.26
CA ILE A 51 1.83 6.07 9.20
C ILE A 51 1.20 4.88 8.47
N VAL A 52 0.15 5.10 7.68
CA VAL A 52 -0.48 4.07 6.86
C VAL A 52 0.53 3.50 5.85
N GLY A 53 1.27 4.37 5.15
CA GLY A 53 2.30 3.97 4.20
C GLY A 53 3.38 3.11 4.84
N ILE A 54 3.86 3.48 6.04
CA ILE A 54 4.80 2.68 6.83
C ILE A 54 4.20 1.33 7.19
N ALA A 55 2.97 1.27 7.70
CA ALA A 55 2.33 0.01 8.06
C ALA A 55 2.24 -0.95 6.86
N CYS A 56 1.85 -0.44 5.68
CA CYS A 56 1.80 -1.22 4.45
C CYS A 56 3.21 -1.62 3.96
N GLY A 57 4.09 -0.64 3.76
CA GLY A 57 5.41 -0.84 3.18
C GLY A 57 6.31 -1.70 4.06
N SER A 58 6.38 -1.41 5.36
CA SER A 58 7.22 -2.15 6.31
C SER A 58 6.78 -3.59 6.49
N THR A 59 5.47 -3.84 6.63
CA THR A 59 4.93 -5.20 6.80
C THR A 59 5.12 -6.06 5.55
N SER A 60 5.43 -5.49 4.38
CA SER A 60 5.82 -6.28 3.20
C SER A 60 7.05 -7.16 3.43
N ILE A 61 7.85 -6.90 4.46
CA ILE A 61 9.00 -7.74 4.84
C ILE A 61 8.59 -9.19 5.11
N VAL A 62 7.33 -9.45 5.51
CA VAL A 62 6.83 -10.81 5.75
C VAL A 62 6.91 -11.70 4.52
N TYR A 63 6.85 -11.12 3.30
CA TYR A 63 7.03 -11.87 2.05
C TYR A 63 8.45 -12.38 1.83
N THR A 64 9.41 -11.92 2.63
CA THR A 64 10.79 -12.43 2.62
C THR A 64 11.03 -13.58 3.60
N MET A 65 10.01 -13.93 4.40
CA MET A 65 10.11 -14.98 5.41
C MET A 65 9.67 -16.33 4.82
N GLU A 66 10.64 -17.14 4.40
CA GLU A 66 10.39 -18.48 3.80
C GLU A 66 9.70 -19.46 4.75
N LYS A 67 9.81 -19.25 6.07
CA LYS A 67 9.17 -20.09 7.10
C LYS A 67 7.64 -19.94 7.13
N LEU A 68 7.10 -18.85 6.59
CA LEU A 68 5.66 -18.57 6.61
C LEU A 68 5.00 -19.04 5.32
N SER A 69 3.83 -19.68 5.42
CA SER A 69 3.03 -19.98 4.24
C SER A 69 2.57 -18.70 3.54
N ARG A 70 2.36 -18.77 2.23
CA ARG A 70 1.95 -17.60 1.43
C ARG A 70 0.66 -16.96 1.95
N SER A 71 -0.31 -17.77 2.34
CA SER A 71 -1.58 -17.29 2.91
C SER A 71 -1.37 -16.55 4.23
N LEU A 72 -0.47 -17.04 5.08
CA LEU A 72 -0.16 -16.39 6.37
C LEU A 72 0.59 -15.07 6.16
N GLN A 73 1.53 -15.01 5.21
CA GLN A 73 2.19 -13.75 4.83
C GLN A 73 1.18 -12.69 4.40
N ILE A 74 0.21 -13.07 3.55
CA ILE A 74 -0.87 -12.17 3.09
C ILE A 74 -1.73 -11.73 4.27
N LEU A 75 -2.16 -12.68 5.11
CA LEU A 75 -3.00 -12.38 6.28
C LEU A 75 -2.34 -11.36 7.20
N ILE A 76 -1.07 -11.55 7.56
CA ILE A 76 -0.33 -10.62 8.42
C ILE A 76 -0.23 -9.24 7.75
N HIS A 77 0.16 -9.19 6.47
CA HIS A 77 0.31 -7.94 5.73
C HIS A 77 -1.01 -7.16 5.65
N PHE A 78 -2.10 -7.83 5.30
CA PHE A 78 -3.42 -7.22 5.19
C PHE A 78 -3.96 -6.78 6.54
N THR A 79 -3.78 -7.59 7.59
CA THR A 79 -4.28 -7.27 8.93
C THR A 79 -3.62 -6.01 9.48
N VAL A 80 -2.29 -5.91 9.38
CA VAL A 80 -1.56 -4.72 9.86
C VAL A 80 -1.87 -3.51 8.99
N GLY A 81 -1.84 -3.66 7.66
CA GLY A 81 -2.10 -2.57 6.73
C GLY A 81 -3.50 -2.00 6.85
N LEU A 82 -4.54 -2.85 6.74
CA LEU A 82 -5.94 -2.42 6.88
C LEU A 82 -6.27 -1.96 8.30
N GLY A 83 -5.73 -2.63 9.31
CA GLY A 83 -5.93 -2.25 10.71
C GLY A 83 -5.45 -0.82 10.98
N VAL A 84 -4.21 -0.50 10.60
CA VAL A 84 -3.67 0.86 10.76
C VAL A 84 -4.44 1.85 9.88
N TYR A 85 -4.75 1.51 8.63
CA TYR A 85 -5.55 2.36 7.73
C TYR A 85 -6.90 2.75 8.35
N PHE A 86 -7.69 1.79 8.83
CA PHE A 86 -9.01 2.09 9.39
C PHE A 86 -8.92 2.84 10.71
N LEU A 87 -7.97 2.50 11.58
CA LEU A 87 -7.76 3.24 12.83
C LEU A 87 -7.36 4.70 12.56
N THR A 88 -6.44 4.94 11.62
CA THR A 88 -6.06 6.29 11.21
C THR A 88 -7.22 7.04 10.58
N ALA A 89 -7.99 6.39 9.70
CA ALA A 89 -9.14 6.99 9.04
C ALA A 89 -10.25 7.42 10.02
N LEU A 90 -10.51 6.59 11.04
CA LEU A 90 -11.48 6.91 12.09
C LEU A 90 -10.98 8.06 12.98
N TYR A 91 -9.69 8.06 13.33
CA TYR A 91 -9.08 9.11 14.16
C TYR A 91 -9.02 10.47 13.47
N LEU A 92 -8.72 10.49 12.16
CA LEU A 92 -8.61 11.71 11.34
C LEU A 92 -9.91 12.07 10.62
N GLU A 93 -11.00 11.37 10.94
CA GLU A 93 -12.35 11.64 10.43
C GLU A 93 -12.47 11.65 8.90
N TRP A 94 -11.78 10.73 8.22
CA TRP A 94 -11.87 10.59 6.75
C TRP A 94 -13.25 10.18 6.24
N ILE A 95 -14.12 9.71 7.14
CA ILE A 95 -15.44 9.16 6.79
C ILE A 95 -16.50 10.27 6.93
N PRO A 96 -17.23 10.62 5.85
CA PRO A 96 -18.32 11.56 5.94
C PRO A 96 -19.44 11.01 6.82
N ARG A 97 -19.71 11.64 7.98
CA ARG A 97 -20.71 11.16 8.96
C ARG A 97 -22.17 11.41 8.56
N GLN A 98 -22.40 12.10 7.44
CA GLN A 98 -23.72 12.60 7.04
C GLN A 98 -24.62 11.56 6.34
N LEU A 99 -24.04 10.44 5.87
CA LEU A 99 -24.74 9.38 5.13
C LEU A 99 -24.75 8.09 5.94
N SER A 100 -25.92 7.49 6.14
CA SER A 100 -26.06 6.26 6.96
C SER A 100 -25.28 5.05 6.42
N TRP A 101 -25.00 5.01 5.11
CA TRP A 101 -24.25 3.95 4.45
C TRP A 101 -22.75 4.25 4.26
N SER A 102 -22.29 5.47 4.59
CA SER A 102 -20.92 5.91 4.28
C SER A 102 -19.85 5.06 4.94
N LEU A 103 -20.11 4.58 6.17
CA LEU A 103 -19.18 3.75 6.91
C LEU A 103 -18.94 2.41 6.21
N ALA A 104 -20.01 1.70 5.86
CA ALA A 104 -19.92 0.40 5.18
C ALA A 104 -19.27 0.53 3.79
N ALA A 105 -19.63 1.58 3.03
CA ALA A 105 -18.99 1.86 1.74
C ALA A 105 -17.51 2.20 1.90
N PHE A 106 -17.13 2.97 2.93
CA PHE A 106 -15.74 3.29 3.21
C PHE A 106 -14.92 2.02 3.50
N PHE A 107 -15.42 1.11 4.34
CA PHE A 107 -14.77 -0.18 4.58
C PHE A 107 -14.64 -1.01 3.29
N ALA A 108 -15.71 -1.11 2.50
CA ALA A 108 -15.71 -1.87 1.26
C ALA A 108 -14.69 -1.32 0.24
N VAL A 109 -14.70 0.00 0.02
CA VAL A 109 -13.75 0.67 -0.90
C VAL A 109 -12.32 0.57 -0.38
N GLY A 110 -12.09 0.72 0.93
CA GLY A 110 -10.77 0.57 1.54
C GLY A 110 -10.19 -0.83 1.35
N ILE A 111 -10.98 -1.88 1.65
CA ILE A 111 -10.59 -3.28 1.45
C ILE A 111 -10.32 -3.57 -0.03
N LEU A 112 -11.22 -3.15 -0.91
CA LEU A 112 -11.08 -3.37 -2.35
C LEU A 112 -9.82 -2.69 -2.90
N SER A 113 -9.56 -1.45 -2.50
CA SER A 113 -8.37 -0.70 -2.91
C SER A 113 -7.09 -1.42 -2.49
N PHE A 114 -7.05 -1.95 -1.26
CA PHE A 114 -5.93 -2.75 -0.78
C PHE A 114 -5.69 -4.02 -1.60
N ILE A 115 -6.78 -4.76 -1.90
CA ILE A 115 -6.70 -5.98 -2.72
C ILE A 115 -6.17 -5.64 -4.12
N VAL A 116 -6.68 -4.57 -4.74
CA VAL A 116 -6.27 -4.13 -6.09
C VAL A 116 -4.79 -3.74 -6.10
N ILE A 117 -4.37 -2.86 -5.19
CA ILE A 117 -2.97 -2.41 -5.11
C ILE A 117 -2.04 -3.59 -4.87
N TRP A 118 -2.37 -4.47 -3.92
CA TRP A 118 -1.59 -5.68 -3.67
C TRP A 118 -1.53 -6.60 -4.88
N ALA A 119 -2.66 -6.81 -5.57
CA ALA A 119 -2.71 -7.65 -6.76
C ALA A 119 -1.82 -7.11 -7.88
N LEU A 120 -1.79 -5.78 -8.10
CA LEU A 120 -0.89 -5.13 -9.05
C LEU A 120 0.57 -5.42 -8.72
N PHE A 121 0.98 -5.23 -7.47
CA PHE A 121 2.35 -5.58 -7.03
C PHE A 121 2.62 -7.07 -7.18
N TYR A 122 1.67 -7.93 -6.81
CA TYR A 122 1.83 -9.38 -6.93
C TYR A 122 2.05 -9.80 -8.38
N LEU A 123 1.22 -9.34 -9.31
CA LEU A 123 1.32 -9.66 -10.73
C LEU A 123 2.62 -9.13 -11.33
N TYR A 124 3.01 -7.89 -10.99
CA TYR A 124 4.29 -7.31 -11.42
C TYR A 124 5.47 -8.17 -10.96
N ASN A 125 5.56 -8.49 -9.67
CA ASN A 125 6.66 -9.27 -9.12
C ASN A 125 6.66 -10.72 -9.63
N LYS A 126 5.48 -11.31 -9.87
CA LYS A 126 5.35 -12.64 -10.47
C LYS A 126 5.93 -12.64 -11.89
N ASN A 127 5.60 -11.63 -12.69
CA ASN A 127 6.11 -11.49 -14.06
C ASN A 127 7.64 -11.29 -14.08
N GLU A 128 8.17 -10.43 -13.21
CA GLU A 128 9.62 -10.22 -13.10
C GLU A 128 10.35 -11.50 -12.69
N ALA A 129 9.83 -12.25 -11.71
CA ALA A 129 10.41 -13.53 -11.31
C ALA A 129 10.42 -14.54 -12.47
N GLN A 130 9.37 -14.57 -13.29
CA GLN A 130 9.31 -15.44 -14.47
C GLN A 130 10.38 -15.07 -15.52
N LYS A 131 10.58 -13.77 -15.79
CA LYS A 131 11.61 -13.31 -16.72
C LYS A 131 13.03 -13.71 -16.27
N TRP A 132 13.35 -13.52 -14.98
CA TRP A 132 14.65 -13.92 -14.44
C TRP A 132 14.86 -15.43 -14.50
N ASN A 133 13.84 -16.22 -14.16
CA ASN A 133 13.91 -17.68 -14.26
C ASN A 133 14.09 -18.17 -15.70
N GLN A 134 13.51 -17.49 -16.70
CA GLN A 134 13.75 -17.77 -18.11
C GLN A 134 15.19 -17.44 -18.49
N ARG A 135 15.69 -16.27 -18.10
CA ARG A 135 17.06 -15.84 -18.38
C ARG A 135 18.11 -16.77 -17.79
N LEU A 136 17.90 -17.27 -16.58
CA LEU A 136 18.80 -18.25 -15.95
C LEU A 136 18.86 -19.55 -16.76
N LYS A 137 17.71 -20.04 -17.26
CA LYS A 137 17.66 -21.25 -18.09
C LYS A 137 18.37 -21.07 -19.44
N GLU A 138 18.33 -19.88 -20.03
CA GLU A 138 19.08 -19.56 -21.26
C GLU A 138 20.59 -19.60 -21.00
N LEU A 139 21.05 -18.92 -19.95
CA LEU A 139 22.47 -18.88 -19.57
C LEU A 139 23.01 -20.27 -19.23
N GLU A 140 22.22 -21.12 -18.56
CA GLU A 140 22.60 -22.51 -18.27
C GLU A 140 22.67 -23.39 -19.54
N LYS A 141 21.97 -23.04 -20.62
CA LYS A 141 22.07 -23.75 -21.90
C LYS A 141 23.31 -23.29 -22.65
N GLU A 142 23.51 -21.98 -22.77
CA GLU A 142 24.71 -21.39 -23.40
C GLU A 142 25.99 -21.91 -22.75
N GLY A 143 26.07 -21.95 -21.42
CA GLY A 143 27.24 -22.49 -20.70
C GLY A 143 27.43 -24.01 -20.78
N ARG A 144 26.43 -24.76 -21.27
CA ARG A 144 26.56 -26.22 -21.53
C ARG A 144 26.98 -26.52 -22.98
N GLU A 145 26.88 -25.54 -23.87
CA GLU A 145 27.26 -25.64 -25.28
C GLU A 145 28.70 -25.15 -25.54
N VAL A 146 29.39 -24.64 -24.51
CA VAL A 146 30.82 -24.26 -24.49
C VAL A 146 31.65 -25.33 -23.79
#